data_AF-A0A1D6H705-F1
#
_entry.id   AF-A0A1D6H705-F1
#
_cell.length_a   1.000
_cell.length_b   1.000
_cell.length_c   1.000
_cell.angle_alpha   90.00
_cell.angle_beta   90.00
_cell.angle_gamma   90.00
#
_symmetry.space_group_name_H-M   'P 1'
#
loop_
_entity.id
_entity.type
_entity.pdbx_description
1 polymer ?
#
loop_
_entity_poly.entity_id
_entity_poly.type
_entity_poly.pdbx_seq_one_letter_code
_entity_poly.pdbx_strand_id
1 'polypeptide(L)'
;MAAEQTAEQFRGQARLPHFASPRRYDLRLTPDLPACVFTGSVAVSIGVAAPTRFLVLNAAELDVATGGVSFAPQGSDQVLQPLEVTNVPEDEILIIRFNEVLSIGEGTLTIAFKGTLNDKMHGFYRSVYELNGEKKNMAVTQFEPADARRCFPCWDEPAFKAVFKITLEVPSETIALSNMPVIEEKVNGPTKIVYFQESRIMSTYLVAVIVGNFDYVEDFTTDGTRVRVYTQVGKSAQGRFALEVALKTLVLFKE
;
A
#
# COMPACT_ATOMS: atom_id res chain seq x y z
N MET A 1 3.82 -39.25 -9.06
CA MET A 1 3.05 -38.33 -9.93
C MET A 1 2.49 -37.26 -9.02
N ALA A 2 2.97 -36.03 -9.12
CA ALA A 2 2.43 -34.92 -8.34
C ALA A 2 1.03 -34.61 -8.91
N ALA A 3 0.01 -34.60 -8.05
CA ALA A 3 -1.33 -34.20 -8.46
C ALA A 3 -1.25 -32.81 -9.10
N GLU A 4 -1.97 -32.63 -10.21
CA GLU A 4 -2.09 -31.34 -10.87
C GLU A 4 -2.68 -30.35 -9.86
N GLN A 5 -1.84 -29.45 -9.35
CA GLN A 5 -2.28 -28.37 -8.48
C GLN A 5 -3.14 -27.45 -9.32
N THR A 6 -4.44 -27.40 -9.05
CA THR A 6 -5.40 -26.48 -9.70
C THR A 6 -5.55 -25.20 -8.88
N ALA A 7 -6.03 -24.12 -9.50
CA ALA A 7 -6.29 -22.86 -8.79
C ALA A 7 -7.40 -23.03 -7.74
N GLU A 8 -8.33 -23.95 -7.97
CA GLU A 8 -9.48 -24.29 -7.13
C GLU A 8 -9.08 -24.72 -5.72
N GLN A 9 -7.89 -25.28 -5.52
CA GLN A 9 -7.42 -25.70 -4.19
C GLN A 9 -7.27 -24.52 -3.21
N PHE A 10 -7.12 -23.29 -3.72
CA PHE A 10 -6.93 -22.09 -2.91
C PHE A 10 -8.25 -21.41 -2.52
N ARG A 11 -9.37 -21.80 -3.13
CA ARG A 11 -10.69 -21.22 -2.84
C ARG A 11 -11.24 -21.72 -1.50
N GLY A 12 -11.96 -20.87 -0.78
CA GLY A 12 -12.57 -21.17 0.52
C GLY A 12 -11.58 -21.41 1.66
N GLN A 13 -10.30 -21.10 1.46
CA GLN A 13 -9.26 -21.22 2.49
C GLN A 13 -9.21 -19.97 3.35
N ALA A 14 -9.22 -20.13 4.68
CA ALA A 14 -9.21 -19.00 5.60
C ALA A 14 -7.85 -18.27 5.69
N ARG A 15 -6.77 -18.89 5.20
CA ARG A 15 -5.39 -18.39 5.31
C ARG A 15 -4.65 -18.55 3.98
N LEU A 16 -3.76 -17.62 3.70
CA LEU A 16 -2.85 -17.70 2.56
C LEU A 16 -1.89 -18.89 2.71
N PRO A 17 -1.49 -19.52 1.59
CA PRO A 17 -0.50 -20.57 1.62
C PRO A 17 0.90 -20.01 1.96
N HIS A 18 1.72 -20.85 2.61
CA HIS A 18 3.04 -20.45 3.13
C HIS A 18 4.23 -20.71 2.17
N PHE A 19 3.98 -21.09 0.91
CA PHE A 19 5.07 -21.35 -0.05
C PHE A 19 5.75 -20.08 -0.57
N ALA A 20 5.18 -18.89 -0.33
CA ALA A 20 5.79 -17.61 -0.65
C ALA A 20 5.47 -16.57 0.43
N SER A 21 6.42 -15.70 0.75
CA SER A 21 6.26 -14.66 1.77
C SER A 21 6.96 -13.36 1.37
N PRO A 22 6.38 -12.18 1.68
CA PRO A 22 6.98 -10.90 1.33
C PRO A 22 8.15 -10.55 2.25
N ARG A 23 9.11 -9.82 1.70
CA ARG A 23 10.24 -9.20 2.41
C ARG A 23 10.19 -7.68 2.33
N ARG A 24 9.84 -7.17 1.15
CA ARG A 24 9.84 -5.74 0.84
C ARG A 24 8.77 -5.42 -0.19
N TYR A 25 8.10 -4.30 -0.01
CA TYR A 25 7.20 -3.67 -0.98
C TYR A 25 7.79 -2.36 -1.46
N ASP A 26 8.04 -2.24 -2.76
CA ASP A 26 8.19 -0.95 -3.44
C ASP A 26 6.83 -0.59 -4.06
N LEU A 27 6.07 0.25 -3.35
CA LEU A 27 4.68 0.60 -3.66
C LEU A 27 4.62 2.00 -4.26
N ARG A 28 4.03 2.11 -5.46
CA ARG A 28 3.73 3.37 -6.13
C ARG A 28 2.23 3.52 -6.30
N LEU A 29 1.68 4.66 -5.88
CA LEU A 29 0.27 5.00 -6.05
C LEU A 29 0.12 6.36 -6.74
N THR A 30 -0.82 6.42 -7.67
CA THR A 30 -1.18 7.63 -8.41
C THR A 30 -2.70 7.82 -8.32
N PRO A 31 -3.20 8.49 -7.24
CA PRO A 31 -4.61 8.80 -7.10
C PRO A 31 -5.05 9.94 -8.02
N ASP A 32 -6.21 9.76 -8.66
CA ASP A 32 -6.95 10.80 -9.36
C ASP A 32 -8.15 11.21 -8.49
N LEU A 33 -7.97 12.29 -7.72
CA LEU A 33 -8.97 12.75 -6.76
C LEU A 33 -10.28 13.19 -7.42
N PRO A 34 -10.29 13.94 -8.55
CA PRO A 34 -11.52 14.25 -9.27
C PRO A 34 -12.26 13.01 -9.79
N ALA A 35 -11.55 12.08 -10.43
CA ALA A 35 -12.16 10.87 -10.99
C ALA A 35 -12.49 9.81 -9.94
N CYS A 36 -12.02 9.98 -8.70
CA CYS A 36 -12.23 9.06 -7.58
C CYS A 36 -11.70 7.65 -7.90
N VAL A 37 -10.57 7.57 -8.59
CA VAL A 37 -9.87 6.32 -8.93
C VAL A 37 -8.40 6.45 -8.61
N PHE A 38 -7.68 5.34 -8.63
CA PHE A 38 -6.23 5.35 -8.56
C PHE A 38 -5.64 4.27 -9.44
N THR A 39 -4.42 4.51 -9.89
CA THR A 39 -3.57 3.46 -10.46
C THR A 39 -2.42 3.21 -9.51
N GLY A 40 -1.85 2.01 -9.56
CA GLY A 40 -0.70 1.68 -8.76
C GLY A 40 0.16 0.59 -9.38
N SER A 41 1.39 0.54 -8.90
CA SER A 41 2.27 -0.59 -9.14
C SER A 41 2.95 -0.98 -7.85
N VAL A 42 3.15 -2.28 -7.68
CA VAL A 42 3.86 -2.82 -6.54
C VAL A 42 4.91 -3.82 -7.01
N ALA A 43 6.14 -3.63 -6.59
CA ALA A 43 7.21 -4.60 -6.72
C ALA A 43 7.46 -5.23 -5.35
N VAL A 44 7.15 -6.51 -5.20
CA VAL A 44 7.29 -7.25 -3.95
C VAL A 44 8.50 -8.17 -4.06
N SER A 45 9.52 -7.92 -3.25
CA SER A 45 10.57 -8.92 -3.03
C SER A 45 9.98 -10.03 -2.15
N ILE A 46 9.98 -11.26 -2.66
CA ILE A 46 9.39 -12.43 -1.99
C ILE A 46 10.41 -13.56 -1.88
N GLY A 47 10.31 -14.31 -0.78
CA GLY A 47 10.99 -15.59 -0.62
C GLY A 47 10.03 -16.74 -0.92
N VAL A 48 10.36 -17.54 -1.92
CA VAL A 48 9.69 -18.81 -2.28
C VAL A 48 10.30 -19.93 -1.44
N ALA A 49 9.49 -20.52 -0.56
CA ALA A 49 9.91 -21.54 0.41
C ALA A 49 9.73 -22.98 -0.11
N ALA A 50 8.91 -23.18 -1.13
CA ALA A 50 8.68 -24.49 -1.75
C ALA A 50 8.43 -24.34 -3.26
N PRO A 51 8.86 -25.30 -4.11
CA PRO A 51 8.62 -25.23 -5.54
C PRO A 51 7.12 -25.15 -5.83
N THR A 52 6.70 -24.18 -6.62
CA THR A 52 5.28 -23.90 -6.88
C THR A 52 5.09 -23.30 -8.27
N ARG A 53 3.92 -23.50 -8.87
CA ARG A 53 3.50 -22.76 -10.08
C ARG A 53 2.59 -21.58 -9.75
N PHE A 54 2.35 -21.33 -8.48
CA PHE A 54 1.37 -20.38 -7.99
C PHE A 54 2.00 -19.36 -7.06
N LEU A 55 1.53 -18.12 -7.16
CA LEU A 55 1.62 -17.12 -6.10
C LEU A 55 0.19 -16.73 -5.74
N VAL A 56 -0.14 -16.78 -4.45
CA VAL A 56 -1.48 -16.48 -3.93
C VAL A 56 -1.34 -15.42 -2.85
N LEU A 57 -2.07 -14.32 -3.01
CA LEU A 57 -2.04 -13.15 -2.15
C LEU A 57 -3.45 -12.53 -2.09
N ASN A 58 -3.68 -11.57 -1.20
CA ASN A 58 -4.96 -10.89 -1.10
C ASN A 58 -5.06 -9.74 -2.11
N ALA A 59 -6.25 -9.61 -2.71
CA ALA A 59 -6.67 -8.46 -3.49
C ALA A 59 -8.20 -8.42 -3.50
N ALA A 60 -8.78 -7.24 -3.28
CA ALA A 60 -10.23 -7.04 -3.34
C ALA A 60 -10.55 -5.73 -4.05
N GLU A 61 -11.55 -5.74 -4.93
CA GLU A 61 -12.00 -4.52 -5.64
C GLU A 61 -10.88 -3.83 -6.46
N LEU A 62 -9.89 -4.61 -6.93
CA LEU A 62 -8.79 -4.15 -7.78
C LEU A 62 -8.86 -4.81 -9.17
N ASP A 63 -8.58 -4.02 -10.21
CA ASP A 63 -8.41 -4.51 -11.57
C ASP A 63 -6.92 -4.81 -11.81
N VAL A 64 -6.61 -6.09 -12.04
CA VAL A 64 -5.26 -6.60 -12.29
C VAL A 64 -5.28 -7.39 -13.60
N ALA A 65 -4.69 -6.81 -14.65
CA ALA A 65 -4.55 -7.48 -15.93
C ALA A 65 -3.36 -8.47 -15.89
N THR A 66 -3.50 -9.63 -16.53
CA THR A 66 -2.42 -10.64 -16.66
C THR A 66 -1.11 -10.03 -17.19
N GLY A 67 -1.19 -9.15 -18.20
CA GLY A 67 -0.02 -8.47 -18.77
C GLY A 67 0.60 -7.39 -17.87
N GLY A 68 -0.04 -7.04 -16.75
CA GLY A 68 0.49 -6.14 -15.73
C GLY A 68 1.26 -6.88 -14.63
N VAL A 69 1.40 -8.21 -14.72
CA VAL A 69 2.02 -9.05 -13.69
C VAL A 69 3.27 -9.72 -14.26
N SER A 70 4.36 -9.74 -13.49
CA SER A 70 5.57 -10.48 -13.84
C SER A 70 6.36 -10.91 -12.61
N PHE A 71 7.17 -11.94 -12.74
CA PHE A 71 8.07 -12.41 -11.69
C PHE A 71 9.50 -12.53 -12.21
N ALA A 72 10.45 -11.90 -11.53
CA ALA A 72 11.87 -11.97 -11.83
C ALA A 72 12.60 -12.72 -10.70
N PRO A 73 13.03 -13.98 -10.89
CA PRO A 73 13.85 -14.70 -9.92
C PRO A 73 15.17 -13.97 -9.67
N GLN A 74 15.64 -13.92 -8.43
CA GLN A 74 16.91 -13.29 -8.12
C GLN A 74 18.08 -14.09 -8.72
N GLY A 75 19.02 -13.41 -9.37
CA GLY A 75 20.19 -14.03 -9.99
C GLY A 75 19.91 -14.66 -11.37
N SER A 76 18.72 -14.43 -11.94
CA SER A 76 18.37 -14.77 -13.32
C SER A 76 18.04 -13.51 -14.10
N ASP A 77 18.41 -13.47 -15.38
CA ASP A 77 17.97 -12.42 -16.32
C ASP A 77 16.57 -12.70 -16.89
N GLN A 78 15.97 -13.85 -16.54
CA GLN A 78 14.65 -14.24 -17.01
C GLN A 78 13.55 -13.50 -16.24
N VAL A 79 12.59 -12.93 -16.98
CA VAL A 79 11.34 -12.39 -16.43
C VAL A 79 10.20 -13.31 -16.84
N LEU A 80 9.58 -13.95 -15.86
CA LEU A 80 8.46 -14.86 -16.04
C LEU A 80 7.15 -14.09 -16.11
N GLN A 81 6.38 -14.34 -17.17
CA GLN A 81 5.01 -13.87 -17.29
C GLN A 81 4.06 -14.94 -16.74
N PRO A 82 3.00 -14.57 -16.01
CA PRO A 82 2.00 -15.53 -15.63
C PRO A 82 1.25 -16.03 -16.86
N LEU A 83 0.90 -17.32 -16.83
CA LEU A 83 -0.04 -17.90 -17.77
C LEU A 83 -1.45 -17.35 -17.52
N GLU A 84 -1.77 -17.09 -16.25
CA GLU A 84 -3.11 -16.67 -15.84
C GLU A 84 -3.06 -15.89 -14.52
N VAL A 85 -3.92 -14.88 -14.42
CA VAL A 85 -4.17 -14.12 -13.18
C VAL A 85 -5.67 -14.16 -12.93
N THR A 86 -6.07 -14.75 -11.81
CA THR A 86 -7.46 -14.99 -11.45
C THR A 86 -7.79 -14.23 -10.18
N ASN A 87 -8.72 -13.27 -10.27
CA ASN A 87 -9.34 -12.69 -9.08
C ASN A 87 -10.42 -13.64 -8.57
N VAL A 88 -10.44 -13.87 -7.26
CA VAL A 88 -11.48 -14.64 -6.57
C VAL A 88 -12.16 -13.72 -5.56
N PRO A 89 -13.20 -12.96 -5.97
CA PRO A 89 -13.81 -11.93 -5.12
C PRO A 89 -14.41 -12.48 -3.83
N GLU A 90 -14.92 -13.71 -3.84
CA GLU A 90 -15.57 -14.34 -2.68
C GLU A 90 -14.57 -14.61 -1.54
N ASP A 91 -13.31 -14.86 -1.89
CA ASP A 91 -12.22 -15.14 -0.96
C ASP A 91 -11.26 -13.93 -0.79
N GLU A 92 -11.46 -12.87 -1.57
CA GLU A 92 -10.59 -11.68 -1.62
C GLU A 92 -9.11 -12.03 -1.89
N ILE A 93 -8.87 -12.98 -2.80
CA ILE A 93 -7.55 -13.42 -3.22
C ILE A 93 -7.31 -13.21 -4.71
N LEU A 94 -6.03 -13.01 -5.04
CA LEU A 94 -5.46 -13.03 -6.37
C LEU A 94 -4.62 -14.30 -6.52
N ILE A 95 -4.95 -15.13 -7.51
CA ILE A 95 -4.19 -16.33 -7.84
C ILE A 95 -3.40 -16.04 -9.12
N ILE A 96 -2.08 -16.13 -9.04
CA ILE A 96 -1.16 -15.93 -10.17
C ILE A 96 -0.57 -17.29 -10.51
N ARG A 97 -0.83 -17.79 -11.72
CA ARG A 97 -0.35 -19.08 -12.19
C ARG A 97 0.72 -18.91 -13.27
N PHE A 98 1.85 -19.59 -13.12
CA PHE A 98 2.96 -19.61 -14.07
C PHE A 98 2.97 -20.92 -14.86
N ASN A 99 3.51 -20.87 -16.08
CA ASN A 99 3.73 -22.08 -16.88
C ASN A 99 4.89 -22.93 -16.32
N GLU A 100 5.92 -22.25 -15.82
CA GLU A 100 7.12 -22.84 -15.22
C GLU A 100 6.98 -22.96 -13.69
N VAL A 101 7.71 -23.91 -13.11
CA VAL A 101 7.79 -24.06 -11.65
C VAL A 101 8.77 -23.03 -11.11
N LEU A 102 8.29 -22.15 -10.22
CA LEU A 102 9.12 -21.24 -9.45
C LEU A 102 9.98 -22.07 -8.48
N SER A 103 11.29 -21.90 -8.56
CA SER A 103 12.23 -22.58 -7.67
C SER A 103 12.28 -21.92 -6.29
N ILE A 104 12.72 -22.67 -5.28
CA ILE A 104 13.03 -22.12 -3.96
C ILE A 104 14.08 -21.02 -4.10
N GLY A 105 13.85 -19.88 -3.48
CA GLY A 105 14.75 -18.73 -3.55
C GLY A 105 13.99 -17.41 -3.45
N GLU A 106 14.72 -16.32 -3.65
CA GLU A 106 14.15 -14.98 -3.64
C GLU A 106 13.82 -14.53 -5.08
N GLY A 107 12.87 -13.61 -5.21
CA GLY A 107 12.53 -13.00 -6.49
C GLY A 107 11.63 -11.78 -6.31
N THR A 108 11.38 -11.07 -7.40
CA THR A 108 10.53 -9.86 -7.39
C THR A 108 9.26 -10.10 -8.19
N LEU A 109 8.12 -10.05 -7.50
CA LEU A 109 6.79 -10.04 -8.10
C LEU A 109 6.38 -8.59 -8.38
N THR A 110 6.20 -8.23 -9.65
CA THR A 110 5.71 -6.91 -10.04
C THR A 110 4.25 -7.01 -10.47
N ILE A 111 3.39 -6.15 -9.94
CA ILE A 111 1.97 -6.09 -10.28
C ILE A 111 1.56 -4.64 -10.52
N ALA A 112 1.00 -4.35 -11.70
CA ALA A 112 0.28 -3.12 -11.99
C ALA A 112 -1.23 -3.34 -11.78
N PHE A 113 -1.90 -2.39 -11.14
CA PHE A 113 -3.30 -2.49 -10.77
C PHE A 113 -4.02 -1.14 -10.87
N LYS A 114 -5.35 -1.21 -10.93
CA LYS A 114 -6.24 -0.05 -10.81
C LYS A 114 -7.25 -0.30 -9.70
N GLY A 115 -7.69 0.77 -9.06
CA GLY A 115 -8.74 0.70 -8.05
C GLY A 115 -9.58 1.97 -8.02
N THR A 116 -10.62 1.93 -7.19
CA THR A 116 -11.54 3.05 -6.99
C THR A 116 -11.33 3.61 -5.60
N LEU A 117 -11.29 4.94 -5.49
CA LEU A 117 -11.40 5.62 -4.19
C LEU A 117 -12.87 5.55 -3.74
N ASN A 118 -13.20 4.46 -3.04
CA ASN A 118 -14.54 4.18 -2.56
C ASN A 118 -15.02 5.23 -1.51
N ASP A 119 -16.27 5.18 -1.10
CA ASP A 119 -16.87 6.04 -0.08
C ASP A 119 -17.28 5.27 1.19
N LYS A 120 -16.70 4.08 1.40
CA LYS A 120 -17.04 3.14 2.48
C LYS A 120 -16.15 3.26 3.72
N MET A 121 -15.18 4.18 3.72
CA MET A 121 -14.23 4.44 4.83
C MET A 121 -13.30 3.27 5.18
N HIS A 122 -12.97 2.41 4.21
CA HIS A 122 -11.99 1.33 4.35
C HIS A 122 -11.20 1.14 3.05
N GLY A 123 -10.03 0.52 3.14
CA GLY A 123 -9.11 0.42 2.02
C GLY A 123 -8.53 1.78 1.68
N PHE A 124 -8.35 2.07 0.38
CA PHE A 124 -7.99 3.41 -0.09
C PHE A 124 -9.25 4.11 -0.58
N TYR A 125 -9.74 5.07 0.20
CA TYR A 125 -11.07 5.65 0.03
C TYR A 125 -10.99 7.17 -0.10
N ARG A 126 -12.04 7.74 -0.69
CA ARG A 126 -12.25 9.16 -0.78
C ARG A 126 -12.94 9.68 0.47
N SER A 127 -12.43 10.77 1.01
CA SER A 127 -13.18 11.64 1.91
C SER A 127 -13.39 13.02 1.26
N VAL A 128 -14.34 13.79 1.78
CA VAL A 128 -14.71 15.10 1.23
C VAL A 128 -14.61 16.14 2.33
N TYR A 129 -14.01 17.29 2.01
CA TYR A 129 -13.94 18.44 2.88
C TYR A 129 -14.29 19.71 2.12
N GLU A 130 -14.59 20.78 2.84
CA GLU A 130 -14.89 22.08 2.25
C GLU A 130 -13.67 22.99 2.35
N LEU A 131 -13.31 23.62 1.24
CA LEU A 131 -12.24 24.59 1.11
C LEU A 131 -12.78 25.82 0.37
N ASN A 132 -12.82 26.97 1.03
CA ASN A 132 -13.32 28.23 0.44
C ASN A 132 -14.76 28.11 -0.14
N GLY A 133 -15.64 27.35 0.50
CA GLY A 133 -17.01 27.11 0.02
C GLY A 133 -17.14 26.04 -1.07
N GLU A 134 -16.03 25.45 -1.52
CA GLU A 134 -16.04 24.36 -2.51
C GLU A 134 -15.76 23.00 -1.86
N LYS A 135 -16.51 21.98 -2.26
CA LYS A 135 -16.20 20.59 -1.89
C LYS A 135 -14.96 20.11 -2.64
N LYS A 136 -13.97 19.60 -1.90
CA LYS A 136 -12.75 18.98 -2.43
C LYS A 136 -12.65 17.55 -1.94
N ASN A 137 -12.11 16.69 -2.81
CA ASN A 137 -11.83 15.30 -2.47
C ASN A 137 -10.44 15.20 -1.83
N MET A 138 -10.29 14.27 -0.90
CA MET A 138 -9.01 13.77 -0.40
C MET A 138 -9.02 12.25 -0.43
N ALA A 139 -7.85 11.64 -0.51
CA ALA A 139 -7.71 10.18 -0.44
C ALA A 139 -7.03 9.80 0.87
N VAL A 140 -7.58 8.78 1.54
CA VAL A 140 -7.16 8.33 2.87
C VAL A 140 -7.18 6.80 2.89
N THR A 141 -6.24 6.19 3.62
CA THR A 141 -6.23 4.74 3.85
C THR A 141 -6.73 4.38 5.26
N GLN A 142 -7.53 3.33 5.36
CA GLN A 142 -7.87 2.66 6.62
C GLN A 142 -7.83 1.15 6.38
N PHE A 143 -6.84 0.45 6.93
CA PHE A 143 -6.56 -0.93 6.57
C PHE A 143 -6.84 -1.97 7.65
N GLU A 144 -6.95 -1.56 8.92
CA GLU A 144 -7.25 -2.53 9.99
C GLU A 144 -8.73 -2.94 9.96
N PRO A 145 -9.06 -4.25 9.99
CA PRO A 145 -8.12 -5.38 10.14
C PRO A 145 -7.53 -5.94 8.83
N ALA A 146 -8.24 -5.86 7.70
CA ALA A 146 -7.90 -6.61 6.49
C ALA A 146 -8.28 -5.87 5.18
N ASP A 147 -7.98 -4.58 5.12
CA ASP A 147 -8.38 -3.71 4.02
C ASP A 147 -7.22 -3.17 3.18
N ALA A 148 -5.97 -3.50 3.51
CA ALA A 148 -4.82 -3.16 2.65
C ALA A 148 -4.96 -3.81 1.25
N ARG A 149 -5.55 -5.01 1.19
CA ARG A 149 -5.90 -5.72 -0.06
C ARG A 149 -6.81 -4.93 -1.02
N ARG A 150 -7.51 -3.89 -0.56
CA ARG A 150 -8.32 -2.98 -1.38
C ARG A 150 -7.56 -1.75 -1.89
N CYS A 151 -6.32 -1.58 -1.46
CA CYS A 151 -5.43 -0.54 -1.94
C CYS A 151 -4.36 -1.09 -2.89
N PHE A 152 -3.76 -2.24 -2.56
CA PHE A 152 -2.76 -2.89 -3.39
C PHE A 152 -2.76 -4.41 -3.14
N PRO A 153 -2.42 -5.24 -4.15
CA PRO A 153 -2.29 -6.68 -3.94
C PRO A 153 -1.16 -6.98 -2.95
N CYS A 154 -1.46 -7.71 -1.86
CA CYS A 154 -0.48 -7.98 -0.80
C CYS A 154 -0.79 -9.24 0.01
N TRP A 155 0.18 -9.71 0.81
CA TRP A 155 -0.06 -10.77 1.79
C TRP A 155 -0.71 -10.14 3.03
N ASP A 156 -2.02 -9.94 2.98
CA ASP A 156 -2.76 -9.13 3.95
C ASP A 156 -3.17 -9.95 5.20
N GLU A 157 -2.14 -10.50 5.86
CA GLU A 157 -2.25 -11.09 7.20
C GLU A 157 -1.16 -10.50 8.12
N PRO A 158 -1.45 -10.22 9.40
CA PRO A 158 -0.49 -9.54 10.29
C PRO A 158 0.87 -10.24 10.43
N ALA A 159 0.94 -11.55 10.21
CA ALA A 159 2.16 -12.35 10.29
C ALA A 159 3.14 -12.08 9.13
N PHE A 160 2.67 -11.64 7.96
CA PHE A 160 3.50 -11.35 6.79
C PHE A 160 4.07 -9.93 6.84
N LYS A 161 4.94 -9.69 7.81
CA LYS A 161 5.60 -8.38 7.95
C LYS A 161 6.66 -8.16 6.89
N ALA A 162 6.76 -6.93 6.40
CA ALA A 162 7.71 -6.52 5.37
C ALA A 162 8.16 -5.07 5.57
N VAL A 163 9.22 -4.68 4.85
CA VAL A 163 9.63 -3.28 4.69
C VAL A 163 8.79 -2.64 3.57
N PHE A 164 8.36 -1.40 3.75
CA PHE A 164 7.62 -0.63 2.75
C PHE A 164 8.43 0.59 2.31
N LYS A 165 8.60 0.74 1.00
CA LYS A 165 9.08 1.95 0.35
C LYS A 165 7.95 2.48 -0.51
N ILE A 166 7.46 3.67 -0.16
CA ILE A 166 6.24 4.23 -0.74
C ILE A 166 6.62 5.43 -1.60
N THR A 167 6.00 5.51 -2.78
CA THR A 167 6.08 6.64 -3.69
C THR A 167 4.68 7.08 -4.09
N LEU A 168 4.38 8.37 -3.97
CA LEU A 168 3.09 8.94 -4.34
C LEU A 168 3.26 9.93 -5.49
N GLU A 169 2.51 9.75 -6.57
CA GLU A 169 2.37 10.75 -7.62
C GLU A 169 1.02 11.44 -7.47
N VAL A 170 1.04 12.72 -7.12
CA VAL A 170 -0.14 13.46 -6.67
C VAL A 170 -0.20 14.84 -7.33
N PRO A 171 -1.35 15.53 -7.32
CA PRO A 171 -1.41 16.93 -7.76
C PRO A 171 -0.43 17.81 -6.96
N SER A 172 0.28 18.70 -7.65
CA SER A 172 1.41 19.46 -7.13
C SER A 172 1.10 20.29 -5.87
N GLU A 173 -0.14 20.77 -5.78
CA GLU A 173 -0.69 21.62 -4.72
C GLU A 173 -1.16 20.85 -3.48
N THR A 174 -1.19 19.51 -3.55
CA THR A 174 -1.64 18.66 -2.44
C THR A 174 -0.47 18.28 -1.52
N ILE A 175 -0.80 18.02 -0.26
CA ILE A 175 0.09 17.36 0.69
C ILE A 175 -0.09 15.85 0.52
N ALA A 176 1.03 15.14 0.48
CA ALA A 176 1.09 13.68 0.51
C ALA A 176 1.77 13.23 1.80
N LEU A 177 1.09 12.40 2.59
CA LEU A 177 1.61 11.84 3.84
C LEU A 177 1.67 10.33 3.73
N SER A 178 2.66 9.74 4.40
CA SER A 178 2.76 8.30 4.62
C SER A 178 3.44 8.02 5.97
N ASN A 179 3.73 6.76 6.26
CA ASN A 179 4.31 6.33 7.53
C ASN A 179 5.67 6.97 7.82
N MET A 180 6.49 7.14 6.78
CA MET A 180 7.89 7.55 6.90
C MET A 180 8.10 8.99 6.43
N PRO A 181 9.20 9.66 6.82
CA PRO A 181 9.51 11.00 6.34
C PRO A 181 9.75 11.05 4.82
N VAL A 182 9.46 12.19 4.20
CA VAL A 182 9.78 12.47 2.80
C VAL A 182 11.31 12.56 2.63
N ILE A 183 11.85 11.88 1.62
CA ILE A 183 13.23 12.00 1.15
C ILE A 183 13.34 13.10 0.10
N GLU A 184 12.42 13.09 -0.87
CA GLU A 184 12.51 13.91 -2.07
C GLU A 184 11.10 14.20 -2.63
N GLU A 185 10.90 15.42 -3.13
CA GLU A 185 9.74 15.80 -3.94
C GLU A 185 10.21 16.31 -5.31
N LYS A 186 9.65 15.76 -6.39
CA LYS A 186 9.91 16.21 -7.77
C LYS A 186 8.63 16.76 -8.37
N VAL A 187 8.59 18.06 -8.61
CA VAL A 187 7.45 18.73 -9.24
C VAL A 187 7.59 18.66 -10.76
N ASN A 188 6.56 18.15 -11.44
CA ASN A 188 6.49 17.95 -12.88
C ASN A 188 5.22 18.61 -13.43
N GLY A 189 5.19 19.95 -13.46
CA GLY A 189 4.00 20.70 -13.89
C GLY A 189 2.84 20.53 -12.91
N PRO A 190 1.67 20.01 -13.32
CA PRO A 190 0.49 19.88 -12.46
C PRO A 190 0.60 18.75 -11.43
N THR A 191 1.57 17.85 -11.55
CA THR A 191 1.79 16.75 -10.61
C THR A 191 3.14 16.86 -9.91
N LYS A 192 3.29 16.17 -8.80
CA LYS A 192 4.58 15.92 -8.14
C LYS A 192 4.70 14.47 -7.72
N ILE A 193 5.94 14.00 -7.67
CA ILE A 193 6.29 12.68 -7.14
C ILE A 193 6.97 12.87 -5.79
N VAL A 194 6.39 12.27 -4.75
CA VAL A 194 6.87 12.30 -3.37
C VAL A 194 7.44 10.93 -3.02
N TYR A 195 8.73 10.90 -2.67
CA TYR A 195 9.44 9.69 -2.26
C TYR A 195 9.60 9.66 -0.75
N PHE A 196 9.13 8.60 -0.09
CA PHE A 196 9.26 8.43 1.35
C PHE A 196 10.42 7.51 1.71
N GLN A 197 10.95 7.65 2.93
CA GLN A 197 11.94 6.72 3.48
C GLN A 197 11.36 5.31 3.61
N GLU A 198 12.25 4.33 3.61
CA GLU A 198 11.89 2.93 3.85
C GLU A 198 11.46 2.74 5.30
N SER A 199 10.37 1.99 5.50
CA SER A 199 9.85 1.68 6.82
C SER A 199 10.73 0.66 7.57
N ARG A 200 10.50 0.53 8.88
CA ARG A 200 10.86 -0.70 9.59
C ARG A 200 9.91 -1.83 9.15
N ILE A 201 10.28 -3.08 9.49
CA ILE A 201 9.43 -4.25 9.28
C ILE A 201 8.09 -4.05 10.01
N MET A 202 6.99 -4.05 9.26
CA MET A 202 5.64 -3.84 9.81
C MET A 202 4.60 -4.66 9.03
N SER A 203 3.40 -4.79 9.59
CA SER A 203 2.28 -5.48 8.96
C SER A 203 1.54 -4.55 7.98
N THR A 204 0.86 -5.13 6.98
CA THR A 204 0.11 -4.40 5.93
C THR A 204 -0.92 -3.43 6.48
N TYR A 205 -1.64 -3.81 7.56
CA TYR A 205 -2.69 -2.98 8.15
C TYR A 205 -2.20 -1.63 8.74
N LEU A 206 -0.88 -1.49 8.96
CA LEU A 206 -0.27 -0.25 9.45
C LEU A 206 0.17 0.68 8.32
N VAL A 207 0.16 0.24 7.07
CA VAL A 207 0.50 1.10 5.93
C VAL A 207 -0.52 2.23 5.86
N ALA A 208 -0.04 3.46 5.73
CA ALA A 208 -0.88 4.66 5.67
C ALA A 208 -0.47 5.58 4.52
N VAL A 209 -1.46 6.09 3.80
CA VAL A 209 -1.32 7.11 2.75
C VAL A 209 -2.46 8.11 2.88
N ILE A 210 -2.12 9.40 2.84
CA ILE A 210 -3.10 10.50 2.82
C ILE A 210 -2.69 11.49 1.74
N VAL A 211 -3.65 11.91 0.90
CA VAL A 211 -3.45 12.93 -0.14
C VAL A 211 -4.58 13.95 -0.08
N GLY A 212 -4.26 15.23 0.12
CA GLY A 212 -5.25 16.31 0.22
C GLY A 212 -4.62 17.65 0.62
N ASN A 213 -5.44 18.69 0.84
CA ASN A 213 -4.97 19.97 1.34
C ASN A 213 -5.22 20.07 2.85
N PHE A 214 -4.17 20.30 3.61
CA PHE A 214 -4.20 20.38 5.07
C PHE A 214 -3.33 21.54 5.54
N ASP A 215 -3.73 22.16 6.64
CA ASP A 215 -2.79 22.92 7.46
C ASP A 215 -2.24 21.99 8.54
N TYR A 216 -1.20 22.43 9.24
CA TYR A 216 -0.73 21.74 10.44
C TYR A 216 -0.22 22.72 11.49
N VAL A 217 -0.22 22.26 12.74
CA VAL A 217 0.64 22.79 13.79
C VAL A 217 1.74 21.77 14.06
N GLU A 218 2.93 22.25 14.40
CA GLU A 218 4.09 21.40 14.68
C GLU A 218 4.86 21.87 15.90
N ASP A 219 5.50 20.92 16.57
CA ASP A 219 6.52 21.18 17.59
C ASP A 219 7.42 19.93 17.71
N PHE A 220 8.37 19.97 18.64
CA PHE A 220 9.33 18.91 18.89
C PHE A 220 9.23 18.41 20.34
N THR A 221 9.34 17.10 20.54
CA THR A 221 9.55 16.54 21.88
C THR A 221 10.92 16.96 22.42
N THR A 222 11.13 16.77 23.73
CA THR A 222 12.40 17.06 24.41
C THR A 222 13.59 16.29 23.83
N ASP A 223 13.34 15.10 23.27
CA ASP A 223 14.33 14.28 22.58
C ASP A 223 14.42 14.52 21.07
N GLY A 224 13.77 15.57 20.55
CA GLY A 224 13.90 16.05 19.18
C GLY A 224 13.00 15.35 18.14
N THR A 225 12.02 14.55 18.57
CA THR A 225 11.03 13.97 17.64
C THR A 225 10.05 15.04 17.19
N ARG A 226 10.00 15.31 15.88
CA ARG A 226 9.01 16.24 15.30
C ARG A 226 7.61 15.64 15.35
N VAL A 227 6.65 16.37 15.91
CA VAL A 227 5.23 15.99 15.95
C VAL A 227 4.41 17.03 15.18
N ARG A 228 3.52 16.55 14.30
CA ARG A 228 2.60 17.38 13.51
C ARG A 228 1.17 16.93 13.71
N VAL A 229 0.26 17.89 13.89
CA VAL A 229 -1.18 17.66 13.86
C VAL A 229 -1.73 18.34 12.62
N TYR A 230 -2.14 17.54 11.64
CA TYR A 230 -2.76 18.01 10.40
C TYR A 230 -4.26 18.25 10.62
N THR A 231 -4.77 19.33 10.03
CA THR A 231 -6.17 19.76 10.11
C THR A 231 -6.67 20.19 8.74
N GLN A 232 -7.99 20.36 8.60
CA GLN A 232 -8.52 21.13 7.47
C GLN A 232 -7.86 22.52 7.40
N VAL A 233 -7.71 23.04 6.18
CA VAL A 233 -7.17 24.38 5.94
C VAL A 233 -7.98 25.43 6.71
N GLY A 234 -7.31 26.37 7.34
CA GLY A 234 -7.88 27.41 8.20
C GLY A 234 -8.21 26.97 9.63
N LYS A 235 -8.03 25.69 9.98
CA LYS A 235 -8.38 25.14 11.31
C LYS A 235 -7.19 24.70 12.16
N SER A 236 -5.95 25.05 11.77
CA SER A 236 -4.73 24.63 12.46
C SER A 236 -4.69 24.97 13.96
N ALA A 237 -5.29 26.10 14.36
CA ALA A 237 -5.42 26.47 15.77
C ALA A 237 -6.14 25.42 16.63
N GLN A 238 -7.07 24.64 16.04
CA GLN A 238 -7.78 23.56 16.74
C GLN A 238 -6.88 22.36 17.05
N GLY A 239 -5.77 22.19 16.31
CA GLY A 239 -4.81 21.11 16.51
C GLY A 239 -3.86 21.32 17.70
N ARG A 240 -3.81 22.53 18.30
CA ARG A 240 -2.83 22.88 19.35
C ARG A 240 -2.94 22.02 20.60
N PHE A 241 -4.17 21.76 21.06
CA PHE A 241 -4.38 20.91 22.24
C PHE A 241 -3.92 19.48 21.99
N ALA A 242 -4.27 18.92 20.82
CA ALA A 242 -3.82 17.58 20.43
C ALA A 242 -2.29 17.50 20.33
N LEU A 243 -1.65 18.54 19.80
CA LEU A 243 -0.18 18.63 19.71
C LEU A 243 0.45 18.65 21.10
N GLU A 244 -0.04 19.47 22.02
CA GLU A 244 0.47 19.54 23.40
C GLU A 244 0.38 18.19 24.12
N VAL A 245 -0.78 17.51 24.00
CA VAL A 245 -0.98 16.18 24.57
C VAL A 245 -0.02 15.17 23.94
N ALA A 246 0.09 15.14 22.61
CA ALA A 246 0.94 14.19 21.90
C ALA A 246 2.43 14.34 22.27
N LEU A 247 2.93 15.57 22.44
CA LEU A 247 4.31 15.81 22.87
C LEU A 247 4.59 15.24 24.26
N LYS A 248 3.66 15.45 25.21
CA LYS A 248 3.80 14.96 26.59
C LYS A 248 3.69 13.44 26.67
N THR A 249 2.70 12.85 25.98
CA THR A 249 2.48 11.40 26.03
C THR A 249 3.54 10.61 25.29
N LEU A 250 4.07 11.13 24.18
CA LEU A 250 5.11 10.43 23.42
C LEU A 250 6.42 10.33 24.22
N VAL A 251 6.77 11.34 25.00
CA VAL A 251 7.91 11.28 25.93
C VAL A 251 7.61 10.29 27.05
N LEU A 252 6.42 10.36 27.65
CA LEU A 252 6.01 9.44 28.73
C LEU A 252 6.08 7.97 28.33
N PHE A 253 5.66 7.60 27.11
CA PHE A 253 5.69 6.20 26.65
C PHE A 253 7.07 5.70 26.20
N LYS A 254 8.07 6.59 26.13
CA LYS A 254 9.47 6.21 25.86
C LYS A 254 10.24 5.90 27.14
N GLU A 255 9.80 6.44 28.28
CA GLU A 255 10.32 6.17 29.62
C GLU A 255 9.76 4.85 30.19
#